data_AF-A0A2D6D6I3-F1
#
_entry.id   AF-A0A2D6D6I3-F1
#
_cell.length_a   1.000
_cell.length_b   1.000
_cell.length_c   1.000
_cell.angle_alpha   90.00
_cell.angle_beta   90.00
_cell.angle_gamma   90.00
#
_symmetry.space_group_name_H-M   'P 1'
#
loop_
_entity.id
_entity.type
_entity.pdbx_description
1 polymer ?
#
loop_
_entity_poly.entity_id
_entity_poly.type
_entity_poly.pdbx_seq_one_letter_code
_entity_poly.pdbx_strand_id
1 'polypeptide(L)' 'MSIEVIIFYLLLIDSIGANLMSWGGGRKWYQKNFRIISRYFPATKGWTTYYLVLVIFIGIILYKNNAL' A
#
# COMPACT_ATOMS: atom_id res chain seq x y z
N MET A 1 -4.57 4.91 23.62
CA MET A 1 -4.67 4.68 22.17
C MET A 1 -6.06 5.03 21.72
N SER A 2 -6.21 6.07 20.91
CA SER A 2 -7.49 6.46 20.33
C SER A 2 -7.84 5.54 19.16
N ILE A 3 -9.13 5.42 18.83
CA ILE A 3 -9.63 4.52 17.78
C ILE A 3 -8.95 4.81 16.43
N GLU A 4 -8.64 6.07 16.16
CA GLU A 4 -7.94 6.55 14.96
C GLU A 4 -6.54 5.93 14.82
N VAL A 5 -5.82 5.76 15.94
CA VAL A 5 -4.48 5.16 15.96
C VAL A 5 -4.56 3.67 15.65
N ILE A 6 -5.57 2.98 16.17
CA ILE A 6 -5.80 1.56 15.90
C ILE A 6 -6.15 1.35 14.42
N ILE A 7 -7.02 2.18 13.86
CA ILE A 7 -7.38 2.15 12.44
C ILE A 7 -6.13 2.46 11.58
N PHE A 8 -5.31 3.44 11.97
CA PHE A 8 -4.07 3.74 11.26
C PHE A 8 -3.12 2.55 11.21
N TYR A 9 -2.87 1.86 12.33
CA TYR A 9 -2.00 0.68 12.33
C TYR A 9 -2.56 -0.47 11.48
N LEU A 10 -3.88 -0.69 11.50
CA LEU A 10 -4.53 -1.68 10.63
C LEU A 10 -4.32 -1.35 9.14
N LEU A 11 -4.53 -0.09 8.74
CA LEU A 11 -4.31 0.37 7.37
C LEU A 11 -2.83 0.33 6.98
N LEU A 12 -1.92 0.60 7.92
CA LEU A 12 -0.47 0.55 7.69
C LEU A 12 -0.01 -0.88 7.42
N ILE A 13 -0.45 -1.84 8.24
CA ILE A 13 -0.12 -3.25 8.07
C ILE A 13 -0.72 -3.78 6.76
N ASP A 14 -1.97 -3.45 6.45
CA ASP A 14 -2.64 -3.83 5.22
C ASP A 14 -1.93 -3.28 3.97
N SER A 15 -1.62 -1.97 3.96
CA SER A 15 -0.94 -1.32 2.83
C SER A 15 0.49 -1.85 2.62
N ILE A 16 1.23 -2.14 3.68
CA ILE A 16 2.55 -2.80 3.60
C ILE A 16 2.39 -4.21 3.03
N GLY A 17 1.42 -5.00 3.53
CA GLY A 17 1.15 -6.34 3.03
C GLY A 17 0.77 -6.36 1.55
N ALA A 18 -0.12 -5.46 1.13
CA ALA A 18 -0.53 -5.28 -0.25
C ALA A 18 0.66 -4.89 -1.14
N ASN A 19 1.54 -4.00 -0.67
CA ASN A 19 2.72 -3.61 -1.43
C ASN A 19 3.76 -4.74 -1.50
N LEU A 20 3.98 -5.49 -0.42
CA LEU A 20 4.85 -6.68 -0.40
C LEU A 20 4.34 -7.78 -1.34
N MET A 21 3.03 -8.04 -1.39
CA MET A 21 2.45 -9.02 -2.34
C MET A 21 2.56 -8.55 -3.78
N SER A 22 2.27 -7.26 -4.01
CA SER A 22 2.31 -6.62 -5.34
C SER A 22 3.73 -6.56 -5.91
N TRP A 23 4.74 -6.35 -5.06
CA TRP A 23 6.15 -6.29 -5.46
C TRP A 23 6.88 -7.63 -5.39
N GLY A 24 6.57 -8.48 -4.42
CA GLY A 24 7.33 -9.70 -4.08
C GLY A 24 6.87 -11.01 -4.73
N GLY A 25 5.59 -11.18 -5.07
CA GLY A 25 5.04 -12.51 -5.40
C GLY A 25 4.28 -12.67 -6.72
N GLY A 26 3.57 -11.64 -7.20
CA GLY A 26 2.64 -11.77 -8.34
C GLY A 26 3.27 -11.90 -9.74
N ARG A 27 4.61 -11.80 -9.86
CA ARG A 27 5.32 -11.66 -11.14
C ARG A 27 5.10 -12.84 -12.10
N LYS A 28 5.05 -14.08 -11.60
CA LYS A 28 4.98 -15.28 -12.45
C LYS A 28 3.58 -15.54 -13.05
N TRP A 29 2.52 -15.20 -12.33
CA TRP A 29 1.15 -15.43 -12.80
C TRP A 29 0.64 -14.26 -13.67
N TYR A 30 0.96 -13.03 -13.30
CA TYR A 30 0.51 -11.82 -14.01
C TYR A 30 1.19 -11.62 -15.37
N GLN A 31 2.48 -11.94 -15.50
CA GLN A 31 3.19 -11.91 -16.79
C GLN A 31 2.66 -12.93 -17.81
N LYS A 32 2.01 -14.00 -17.35
CA LYS A 32 1.48 -15.07 -18.22
C LYS A 32 0.19 -14.65 -18.92
N ASN A 33 -0.65 -13.82 -18.30
CA ASN A 33 -1.95 -13.40 -18.87
C ASN A 33 -1.95 -12.00 -19.50
N PHE A 34 -1.11 -11.05 -19.07
CA PHE A 34 -1.16 -9.65 -19.57
C PHE A 34 0.22 -9.08 -19.92
N ARG A 35 0.75 -9.50 -21.07
CA ARG A 35 2.14 -9.25 -21.52
C ARG A 35 2.47 -7.79 -21.88
N ILE A 36 1.47 -6.98 -22.25
CA ILE A 36 1.65 -5.60 -22.73
C ILE A 36 1.50 -4.57 -21.59
N ILE A 37 0.48 -4.73 -20.74
CA ILE A 37 0.21 -3.83 -19.60
C ILE A 37 1.24 -4.04 -18.49
N SER A 38 1.74 -5.27 -18.28
CA SER A 38 2.81 -5.56 -17.32
C SER A 38 4.14 -4.89 -17.64
N ARG A 39 4.33 -4.40 -18.88
CA ARG A 39 5.60 -3.83 -19.35
C ARG A 39 5.75 -2.34 -19.03
N TYR A 40 4.65 -1.59 -18.94
CA TYR A 40 4.70 -0.13 -18.74
C TYR A 40 4.29 0.31 -17.34
N PHE A 41 3.22 -0.23 -16.77
CA PHE A 41 2.79 0.12 -15.42
C PHE A 41 1.88 -1.01 -14.93
N PRO A 42 2.35 -1.92 -14.06
CA PRO A 42 1.41 -2.76 -13.35
C PRO A 42 0.59 -1.83 -12.45
N ALA A 43 -0.60 -1.44 -12.92
CA ALA A 43 -1.51 -0.51 -12.24
C ALA A 43 -1.71 -0.91 -10.77
N THR A 44 -1.66 -2.21 -10.49
CA THR A 44 -1.69 -2.79 -9.14
C THR A 44 -0.51 -2.36 -8.27
N LYS A 45 0.71 -2.23 -8.80
CA LYS A 45 1.87 -1.73 -8.03
C LYS A 45 1.82 -0.22 -7.81
N GLY A 46 1.38 0.52 -8.81
CA GLY A 46 1.18 1.97 -8.67
C GLY A 46 0.12 2.28 -7.62
N TRP A 47 -1.00 1.54 -7.66
CA TRP A 47 -2.11 1.67 -6.71
C TRP A 47 -1.70 1.29 -5.28
N THR A 48 -1.01 0.16 -5.08
CA THR A 48 -0.55 -0.22 -3.72
C THR A 48 0.48 0.74 -3.16
N THR A 49 1.36 1.29 -4.01
CA THR A 49 2.34 2.29 -3.61
C THR A 49 1.67 3.62 -3.26
N TYR A 50 0.71 4.07 -4.08
CA TYR A 50 -0.08 5.27 -3.81
C TYR A 50 -0.89 5.15 -2.51
N TYR A 51 -1.51 3.99 -2.29
CA TYR A 51 -2.24 3.69 -1.06
C TYR A 51 -1.31 3.74 0.16
N LEU A 52 -0.11 3.14 0.08
CA LEU A 52 0.90 3.24 1.15
C LEU A 52 1.31 4.68 1.44
N VAL A 53 1.49 5.51 0.41
CA VAL A 53 1.81 6.95 0.58
C VAL A 53 0.68 7.69 1.29
N LEU A 54 -0.59 7.42 0.93
CA LEU A 54 -1.74 7.99 1.64
C LEU A 54 -1.79 7.56 3.10
N VAL A 55 -1.52 6.29 3.40
CA VAL A 55 -1.50 5.81 4.79
C VAL A 55 -0.38 6.46 5.58
N ILE A 56 0.83 6.57 5.03
CA ILE A 56 1.95 7.31 5.67
C ILE A 56 1.55 8.78 5.92
N PHE A 57 0.87 9.41 4.96
CA PHE A 57 0.39 10.78 5.11
C PHE A 57 -0.62 10.93 6.27
N ILE A 58 -1.53 9.97 6.45
CA ILE A 58 -2.42 9.92 7.62
C ILE A 58 -1.61 9.81 8.91
N GLY A 59 -0.54 9.00 8.92
CA GLY A 59 0.38 8.90 10.05
C GLY A 59 1.05 10.23 10.40
N ILE A 60 1.47 11.01 9.39
CA ILE A 60 2.05 12.35 9.59
C ILE A 60 1.02 13.31 10.21
N ILE A 61 -0.24 13.26 9.77
CA ILE A 61 -1.32 14.08 10.36
C ILE A 61 -1.57 13.70 11.81
N LEU A 62 -1.65 12.40 12.13
CA LEU A 62 -1.84 11.92 13.49
C LEU A 62 -0.67 12.31 14.41
N TYR A 63 0.57 12.21 13.90
CA TYR A 63 1.76 12.64 14.62
C TYR A 63 1.75 14.15 14.90
N LYS A 64 1.41 14.98 13.90
CA LYS A 64 1.27 16.43 14.08
C LYS A 64 0.18 16.81 15.09
N ASN A 65 -0.86 15.99 15.23
CA ASN A 65 -1.96 16.21 16.17
C ASN A 65 -1.67 15.67 17.58
N ASN A 66 -0.44 15.20 17.88
CA ASN A 66 -0.08 14.51 19.13
C ASN A 66 -0.99 13.31 19.47
N ALA A 67 -1.58 12.69 18.44
CA ALA A 67 -2.41 11.50 18.60
C ALA A 67 -1.59 10.21 18.50
N LEU A 68 -0.39 10.28 17.90
CA LEU A 68 0.54 9.18 17.69
C LEU A 68 1.71 9.20 18.70
#